data_AF-A0A1Q9TZ78-F1
#
_entry.id   AF-A0A1Q9TZ78-F1
#
_cell.length_a   1.000
_cell.length_b   1.000
_cell.length_c   1.000
_cell.angle_alpha   90.00
_cell.angle_beta   90.00
_cell.angle_gamma   90.00
#
_symmetry.space_group_name_H-M   'P 1'
#
loop_
_entity.id
_entity.type
_entity.pdbx_description
1 polymer ?
#
loop_
_entity_poly.entity_id
_entity_poly.type
_entity_poly.pdbx_seq_one_letter_code
_entity_poly.pdbx_strand_id
1 'polypeptide(L)'
;MHTAICVDGPSRTVTSSGSSGTTSNQAVQSPTGHTLQALRFLQLGQIAAQDSGCERTVALMCANAAWAYAVLDDHKRSMDSLARAHDAFARADADTTPWVRFFHEADLDAMSGVVNATLPTPSSRTYTATTEHLYRAVDARSPDMDRSQAFELTALATAHIRNGDPDQGARIGRQAVDLARQVRSVRVIDRLAPLHHAALAYRTRGETAELADEIATLRTP
;
A
#
# COMPACT_ATOMS: atom_id res chain seq x y z
N MET A 1 2.93 -8.05 14.00
CA MET A 1 1.71 -7.28 13.70
C MET A 1 2.15 -5.83 13.44
N HIS A 2 2.95 -5.61 12.39
CA HIS A 2 3.84 -4.42 12.25
C HIS A 2 3.62 -3.63 10.96
N THR A 3 2.42 -3.63 10.39
CA THR A 3 2.15 -2.76 9.24
C THR A 3 0.72 -2.25 9.32
N ALA A 4 0.59 -0.92 9.20
CA ALA A 4 -0.66 -0.21 9.05
C ALA A 4 -1.57 -0.93 8.03
N ILE A 5 -2.88 -0.78 8.24
CA ILE A 5 -3.93 -1.49 7.51
C ILE A 5 -3.98 -0.93 6.08
N CYS A 6 -3.02 -1.31 5.23
CA CYS A 6 -3.25 -1.38 3.79
C CYS A 6 -4.24 -2.53 3.61
N VAL A 7 -5.54 -2.20 3.64
CA VAL A 7 -6.61 -3.15 3.35
C VAL A 7 -6.34 -3.68 1.94
N ASP A 8 -6.39 -4.99 1.75
CA ASP A 8 -6.18 -5.65 0.47
C ASP A 8 -7.19 -5.13 -0.57
N GLY A 9 -6.78 -4.15 -1.39
CA GLY A 9 -7.58 -3.68 -2.51
C GLY A 9 -7.37 -4.63 -3.69
N PRO A 10 -8.39 -5.36 -4.17
CA PRO A 10 -8.24 -6.21 -5.35
C PRO A 10 -8.00 -5.35 -6.58
N SER A 11 -7.13 -5.84 -7.46
CA SER A 11 -6.81 -5.19 -8.72
C SER A 11 -8.03 -5.18 -9.64
N ARG A 12 -8.31 -4.03 -10.26
CA ARG A 12 -9.38 -3.87 -11.25
C ARG A 12 -9.15 -4.83 -12.42
N THR A 13 -9.87 -5.95 -12.45
CA THR A 13 -10.09 -6.71 -13.69
C THR A 13 -11.35 -6.19 -14.36
N VAL A 14 -11.20 -5.37 -15.39
CA VAL A 14 -12.29 -5.06 -16.32
C VAL A 14 -12.34 -6.22 -17.32
N THR A 15 -13.24 -7.18 -17.11
CA THR A 15 -13.60 -8.17 -18.13
C THR A 15 -14.96 -7.80 -18.69
N SER A 16 -14.99 -7.35 -19.94
CA SER A 16 -16.21 -7.14 -20.71
C SER A 16 -16.60 -8.41 -21.46
N SER A 17 -17.75 -9.01 -21.15
CA SER A 17 -18.65 -9.64 -22.15
C SER A 17 -19.91 -10.28 -21.53
N GLY A 18 -21.08 -9.88 -22.04
CA GLY A 18 -22.12 -10.78 -22.57
C GLY A 18 -22.94 -11.68 -21.63
N SER A 19 -24.10 -11.17 -21.21
CA SER A 19 -25.42 -11.81 -20.93
C SER A 19 -25.55 -13.34 -20.77
N SER A 20 -26.13 -13.79 -19.65
CA SER A 20 -27.52 -14.32 -19.53
C SER A 20 -27.78 -14.84 -18.11
N GLY A 21 -28.95 -14.51 -17.55
CA GLY A 21 -29.18 -14.51 -16.09
C GLY A 21 -29.46 -15.87 -15.44
N THR A 22 -29.29 -15.89 -14.11
CA THR A 22 -30.17 -16.53 -13.11
C THR A 22 -29.76 -15.98 -11.73
N THR A 23 -30.74 -15.65 -10.90
CA THR A 23 -30.66 -15.03 -9.57
C THR A 23 -29.70 -15.71 -8.59
N SER A 24 -28.78 -14.95 -8.01
CA SER A 24 -28.22 -15.19 -6.68
C SER A 24 -27.90 -13.87 -6.02
N ASN A 25 -28.65 -13.53 -4.97
CA ASN A 25 -28.49 -12.34 -4.16
C ASN A 25 -27.30 -12.52 -3.21
N GLN A 26 -26.09 -12.58 -3.77
CA GLN A 26 -24.90 -12.13 -3.06
C GLN A 26 -24.50 -10.83 -3.75
N ALA A 27 -24.80 -9.71 -3.10
CA ALA A 27 -24.21 -8.44 -3.49
C ALA A 27 -22.70 -8.62 -3.38
N VAL A 28 -22.05 -8.91 -4.51
CA VAL A 28 -20.61 -8.74 -4.68
C VAL A 28 -20.38 -7.27 -4.38
N GLN A 29 -20.03 -6.95 -3.13
CA GLN A 29 -19.70 -5.59 -2.74
C GLN A 29 -18.54 -5.18 -3.64
N SER A 30 -18.74 -4.10 -4.41
CA SER A 30 -17.67 -3.57 -5.23
C SER A 30 -16.46 -3.31 -4.33
N PRO A 31 -15.22 -3.47 -4.82
CA PRO A 31 -14.01 -3.18 -4.04
C PRO A 31 -14.04 -1.81 -3.33
N THR A 32 -14.70 -0.83 -3.95
CA THR A 32 -14.98 0.49 -3.39
C THR A 32 -15.93 0.49 -2.19
N GLY A 33 -16.87 -0.45 -2.10
CA GLY A 33 -17.80 -0.61 -0.97
C GLY A 33 -17.11 -0.96 0.34
N HIS A 34 -16.15 -1.90 0.32
CA HIS A 34 -15.34 -2.24 1.50
C HIS A 34 -14.45 -1.07 1.94
N THR A 35 -13.79 -0.40 0.99
CA THR A 35 -12.96 0.77 1.28
C THR A 35 -13.77 1.90 1.90
N LEU A 36 -15.01 2.13 1.43
CA LEU A 36 -15.89 3.14 2.02
C LEU A 36 -16.25 2.81 3.48
N GLN A 37 -16.51 1.55 3.82
CA GLN A 37 -16.73 1.17 5.23
C GLN A 37 -15.46 1.34 6.06
N ALA A 38 -14.30 0.92 5.54
CA ALA A 38 -13.02 1.12 6.21
C ALA A 38 -12.76 2.59 6.49
N LEU A 39 -13.01 3.48 5.52
CA LEU A 39 -12.90 4.93 5.70
C LEU A 39 -13.81 5.45 6.83
N ARG A 40 -15.05 4.97 6.93
CA ARG A 40 -15.96 5.36 8.02
C ARG A 40 -15.43 4.93 9.39
N PHE A 41 -14.90 3.72 9.51
CA PHE A 41 -14.26 3.25 10.75
C PHE A 41 -13.02 4.07 11.09
N LEU A 42 -12.20 4.43 10.10
CA LEU A 42 -11.04 5.29 10.29
C LEU A 42 -11.44 6.69 10.75
N GLN A 43 -12.51 7.26 10.18
CA GLN A 43 -13.06 8.55 10.61
C GLN A 43 -13.57 8.50 12.06
N LEU A 44 -14.28 7.43 12.44
CA LEU A 44 -14.69 7.22 13.84
C LEU A 44 -13.48 7.08 14.77
N GLY A 45 -12.46 6.33 14.33
CA GLY A 45 -11.20 6.17 15.03
C GLY A 45 -10.44 7.49 15.21
N GLN A 46 -10.51 8.41 14.24
CA GLN A 46 -9.92 9.76 14.38
C GLN A 46 -10.54 10.54 15.53
N ILE A 47 -11.85 10.44 15.74
CA ILE A 47 -12.53 11.11 16.85
C ILE A 47 -12.01 10.55 18.19
N ALA A 48 -12.02 9.23 18.34
CA ALA A 48 -11.50 8.58 19.55
C ALA A 48 -10.00 8.88 19.79
N ALA A 49 -9.21 8.95 18.71
CA ALA A 49 -7.80 9.30 18.78
C ALA A 49 -7.60 10.74 19.31
N GLN A 50 -8.37 11.69 18.81
CA GLN A 50 -8.34 13.08 19.25
C GLN A 50 -8.75 13.22 20.71
N ASP A 51 -9.85 12.57 21.11
CA ASP A 51 -10.35 12.59 22.49
C ASP A 51 -9.34 11.96 23.48
N SER A 52 -8.53 11.01 23.03
CA SER A 52 -7.47 10.39 23.84
C SER A 52 -6.24 11.29 24.07
N GLY A 53 -6.10 12.37 23.30
CA GLY A 53 -4.89 13.21 23.28
C GLY A 53 -3.64 12.53 22.70
N CYS A 54 -3.75 11.33 22.13
CA CYS A 54 -2.60 10.60 21.58
C CYS A 54 -2.34 10.98 20.12
N GLU A 55 -1.47 11.97 19.89
CA GLU A 55 -1.10 12.47 18.56
C GLU A 55 -0.53 11.37 17.64
N ARG A 56 0.16 10.36 18.18
CA ARG A 56 0.65 9.21 17.39
C ARG A 56 -0.51 8.38 16.81
N THR A 57 -1.57 8.23 17.59
CA THR A 57 -2.80 7.56 17.15
C THR A 57 -3.52 8.39 16.10
N VAL A 58 -3.58 9.71 16.28
CA VAL A 58 -4.14 10.63 15.28
C VAL A 58 -3.38 10.49 13.97
N ALA A 59 -2.05 10.46 14.00
CA ALA A 59 -1.21 10.28 12.83
C ALA A 59 -1.51 8.97 12.11
N LEU A 60 -1.56 7.85 12.83
CA LEU A 60 -1.90 6.53 12.28
C LEU A 60 -3.28 6.54 11.59
N MET A 61 -4.31 7.09 12.25
CA MET A 61 -5.67 7.13 11.70
C MET A 61 -5.75 8.03 10.46
N CYS A 62 -5.04 9.16 10.45
CA CYS A 62 -4.99 10.09 9.32
C CYS A 62 -4.24 9.48 8.11
N ALA A 63 -3.13 8.77 8.34
CA ALA A 63 -2.38 8.10 7.28
C ALA A 63 -3.22 7.00 6.60
N ASN A 64 -3.92 6.17 7.38
CA ASN A 64 -4.79 5.14 6.82
C ASN A 64 -6.01 5.74 6.10
N ALA A 65 -6.58 6.84 6.62
CA ALA A 65 -7.67 7.54 5.94
C ALA A 65 -7.20 8.16 4.61
N ALA A 66 -5.98 8.69 4.56
CA ALA A 66 -5.38 9.19 3.32
C ALA A 66 -5.34 8.11 2.25
N TRP A 67 -4.88 6.90 2.62
CA TRP A 67 -4.89 5.76 1.71
C TRP A 67 -6.29 5.39 1.23
N ALA A 68 -7.27 5.33 2.14
CA ALA A 68 -8.64 5.02 1.77
C ALA A 68 -9.24 6.07 0.81
N TYR A 69 -8.96 7.37 1.02
CA TYR A 69 -9.33 8.42 0.07
C TYR A 69 -8.64 8.25 -1.29
N ALA A 70 -7.35 7.89 -1.32
CA ALA A 70 -6.63 7.64 -2.56
C ALA A 70 -7.27 6.49 -3.37
N VAL A 71 -7.63 5.39 -2.70
CA VAL A 71 -8.33 4.25 -3.34
C VAL A 71 -9.72 4.65 -3.87
N LEU A 72 -10.39 5.58 -3.19
CA LEU A 72 -11.68 6.13 -3.59
C LEU A 72 -11.57 7.27 -4.63
N ASP A 73 -10.36 7.55 -5.12
CA ASP A 73 -10.06 8.61 -6.09
C ASP A 73 -10.39 10.04 -5.58
N ASP A 74 -10.41 10.25 -4.26
CA ASP A 74 -10.55 11.57 -3.63
C ASP A 74 -9.16 12.15 -3.32
N HIS A 75 -8.46 12.59 -4.38
CA HIS A 75 -7.07 13.04 -4.30
C HIS A 75 -6.88 14.19 -3.29
N LYS A 76 -7.80 15.17 -3.27
CA LYS A 76 -7.71 16.31 -2.37
C LYS A 76 -7.75 15.85 -0.91
N ARG A 77 -8.77 15.07 -0.52
CA ARG A 77 -8.88 14.59 0.87
C ARG A 77 -7.76 13.62 1.24
N SER A 78 -7.26 12.84 0.27
CA SER A 78 -6.08 12.01 0.46
C SER A 78 -4.89 12.84 0.90
N MET A 79 -4.53 13.88 0.14
CA MET A 79 -3.39 14.73 0.45
C MET A 79 -3.59 15.55 1.72
N ASP A 80 -4.79 16.08 1.95
CA ASP A 80 -5.13 16.81 3.19
C ASP A 80 -4.99 15.89 4.42
N SER A 81 -5.45 14.63 4.31
CA SER A 81 -5.35 13.65 5.39
C SER A 81 -3.91 13.18 5.61
N LEU A 82 -3.10 13.06 4.55
CA LEU A 82 -1.69 12.71 4.67
C LEU A 82 -0.90 13.84 5.34
N ALA A 83 -1.15 15.09 4.96
CA ALA A 83 -0.54 16.26 5.62
C ALA A 83 -0.87 16.29 7.12
N ARG A 84 -2.13 16.07 7.50
CA ARG A 84 -2.55 15.94 8.91
C ARG A 84 -1.82 14.81 9.64
N ALA A 85 -1.53 13.70 8.95
CA ALA A 85 -0.80 12.59 9.53
C ALA A 85 0.64 12.99 9.88
N HIS A 86 1.33 13.69 8.98
CA HIS A 86 2.66 14.25 9.21
C HIS A 86 2.66 15.26 10.36
N ASP A 87 1.73 16.20 10.36
CA ASP A 87 1.62 17.22 11.41
C ASP A 87 1.38 16.59 12.80
N ALA A 88 0.48 15.60 12.89
CA ALA A 88 0.21 14.90 14.13
C ALA A 88 1.42 14.06 14.58
N PHE A 89 2.10 13.40 13.64
CA PHE A 89 3.30 12.63 13.97
C PHE A 89 4.41 13.52 14.53
N ALA A 90 4.62 14.70 13.94
CA ALA A 90 5.61 15.67 14.40
C ALA A 90 5.31 16.24 15.80
N ARG A 91 4.03 16.33 16.18
CA ARG A 91 3.60 16.74 17.53
C ARG A 91 3.63 15.59 18.55
N ALA A 92 3.75 14.34 18.11
CA ALA A 92 3.60 13.20 18.99
C ALA A 92 4.84 12.98 19.86
N ASP A 93 4.64 12.91 21.17
CA ASP A 93 5.69 12.59 22.14
C ASP A 93 6.40 11.28 21.82
N ALA A 94 7.67 11.21 22.23
CA ALA A 94 8.49 10.01 22.12
C ALA A 94 7.96 8.88 23.03
N ASP A 95 7.39 9.22 24.19
CA ASP A 95 6.77 8.27 25.12
C ASP A 95 5.29 8.08 24.79
N THR A 96 5.04 7.48 23.63
CA THR A 96 3.68 7.20 23.17
C THR A 96 3.08 5.96 23.84
N THR A 97 1.75 5.84 23.80
CA THR A 97 1.04 4.69 24.37
C THR A 97 1.56 3.36 23.79
N PRO A 98 1.75 2.30 24.61
CA PRO A 98 2.44 1.08 24.17
C PRO A 98 1.85 0.44 22.92
N TRP A 99 0.55 0.54 22.71
CA TRP A 99 -0.15 -0.11 21.60
C TRP A 99 0.14 0.53 20.24
N VAL A 100 0.51 1.83 20.19
CA VAL A 100 0.79 2.57 18.94
C VAL A 100 2.30 2.76 18.69
N ARG A 101 3.14 2.23 19.57
CA ARG A 101 4.61 2.33 19.47
C ARG A 101 5.19 1.75 18.19
N PHE A 102 4.46 0.82 17.56
CA PHE A 102 4.85 0.25 16.28
C PHE A 102 4.83 1.26 15.13
N PHE A 103 4.11 2.38 15.25
CA PHE A 103 3.99 3.38 14.19
C PHE A 103 5.09 4.43 14.35
N HIS A 104 6.21 4.21 13.68
CA HIS A 104 7.38 5.07 13.70
C HIS A 104 7.61 5.74 12.34
N GLU A 105 8.73 6.45 12.20
CA GLU A 105 9.01 7.27 11.02
C GLU A 105 8.97 6.46 9.72
N ALA A 106 9.57 5.26 9.72
CA ALA A 106 9.50 4.34 8.59
C ALA A 106 8.07 3.95 8.19
N ASP A 107 7.13 3.82 9.13
CA ASP A 107 5.73 3.50 8.79
C ASP A 107 5.00 4.70 8.18
N LEU A 108 5.30 5.91 8.65
CA LEU A 108 4.77 7.13 8.06
C LEU A 108 5.35 7.36 6.65
N ASP A 109 6.63 7.10 6.46
CA ASP A 109 7.29 7.11 5.15
C ASP A 109 6.67 6.05 4.23
N ALA A 110 6.53 4.80 4.69
CA ALA A 110 5.87 3.73 3.93
C ALA A 110 4.45 4.12 3.50
N MET A 111 3.66 4.65 4.44
CA MET A 111 2.29 5.11 4.14
C MET A 111 2.27 6.28 3.16
N SER A 112 3.18 7.25 3.28
CA SER A 112 3.28 8.38 2.35
C SER A 112 3.57 7.91 0.94
N GLY A 113 4.52 6.98 0.79
CA GLY A 113 4.83 6.33 -0.47
C GLY A 113 3.64 5.57 -1.06
N VAL A 114 3.00 4.72 -0.26
CA VAL A 114 1.84 3.93 -0.71
C VAL A 114 0.65 4.80 -1.11
N VAL A 115 0.35 5.87 -0.35
CA VAL A 115 -0.70 6.84 -0.68
C VAL A 115 -0.42 7.48 -2.03
N ASN A 116 0.78 8.03 -2.21
CA ASN A 116 1.17 8.69 -3.46
C ASN A 116 1.15 7.72 -4.66
N ALA A 117 1.58 6.47 -4.47
CA ALA A 117 1.55 5.42 -5.50
C ALA A 117 0.14 4.94 -5.88
N THR A 118 -0.85 5.19 -5.00
CA THR A 118 -2.26 4.82 -5.22
C THR A 118 -2.99 5.86 -6.06
N LEU A 119 -2.55 7.12 -6.04
CA LEU A 119 -3.15 8.19 -6.83
C LEU A 119 -3.05 7.89 -8.34
N PRO A 120 -4.10 8.19 -9.13
CA PRO A 120 -4.04 8.01 -10.56
C PRO A 120 -3.09 9.02 -11.19
N THR A 121 -2.29 8.55 -12.16
CA THR A 121 -1.41 9.38 -13.00
C THR A 121 -0.51 10.32 -12.19
N PRO A 122 0.39 9.77 -11.35
CA PRO A 122 1.29 10.60 -10.55
C PRO A 122 2.18 11.47 -11.46
N SER A 123 2.33 12.75 -11.10
CA SER A 123 3.33 13.60 -11.75
C SER A 123 4.74 13.08 -11.49
N SER A 124 5.71 13.45 -12.32
CA SER A 124 7.13 13.10 -12.08
C SER A 124 7.59 13.50 -10.67
N ARG A 125 7.15 14.67 -10.17
CA ARG A 125 7.42 15.11 -8.80
C ARG A 125 6.79 14.20 -7.75
N THR A 126 5.53 13.81 -7.95
CA THR A 126 4.82 12.86 -7.05
C THR A 126 5.53 11.51 -7.02
N TYR A 127 6.02 11.06 -8.17
CA TYR A 127 6.82 9.84 -8.27
C TYR A 127 8.15 9.93 -7.51
N THR A 128 8.92 11.01 -7.71
CA THR A 128 10.16 11.21 -6.95
C THR A 128 9.91 11.15 -5.45
N ALA A 129 8.93 11.91 -4.95
CA ALA A 129 8.54 11.86 -3.54
C ALA A 129 8.12 10.45 -3.09
N THR A 130 7.35 9.73 -3.92
CA THR A 130 6.93 8.33 -3.65
C THR A 130 8.14 7.43 -3.43
N THR A 131 9.09 7.45 -4.35
CA THR A 131 10.28 6.58 -4.27
C THR A 131 11.19 6.97 -3.11
N GLU A 132 11.39 8.26 -2.85
CA GLU A 132 12.17 8.74 -1.70
C GLU A 132 11.58 8.26 -0.37
N HIS A 133 10.27 8.40 -0.19
CA HIS A 133 9.56 7.89 1.00
C HIS A 133 9.72 6.38 1.15
N LEU A 134 9.55 5.62 0.06
CA LEU A 134 9.64 4.15 0.12
C LEU A 134 11.08 3.65 0.33
N TYR A 135 12.10 4.32 -0.23
CA TYR A 135 13.49 3.98 0.05
C TYR A 135 13.84 4.23 1.52
N ARG A 136 13.45 5.38 2.09
CA ARG A 136 13.66 5.64 3.53
C ARG A 136 12.98 4.60 4.41
N ALA A 137 11.76 4.18 4.05
CA ALA A 137 11.08 3.12 4.78
C ALA A 137 11.86 1.80 4.74
N VAL A 138 12.29 1.36 3.55
CA VAL A 138 13.07 0.13 3.36
C VAL A 138 14.39 0.19 4.12
N ASP A 139 15.13 1.30 4.03
CA ASP A 139 16.45 1.47 4.67
C ASP A 139 16.35 1.48 6.20
N ALA A 140 15.20 1.88 6.75
CA ALA A 140 14.94 1.90 8.18
C ALA A 140 14.47 0.54 8.75
N ARG A 141 14.13 -0.45 7.90
CA ARG A 141 13.70 -1.77 8.38
C ARG A 141 14.88 -2.61 8.86
N SER A 142 14.73 -3.20 10.05
CA SER A 142 15.68 -4.16 10.60
C SER A 142 15.43 -5.58 10.06
N PRO A 143 16.41 -6.50 10.12
CA PRO A 143 16.26 -7.86 9.60
C PRO A 143 15.12 -8.71 10.22
N ASP A 144 14.54 -8.30 11.34
CA ASP A 144 13.37 -8.94 11.94
C ASP A 144 12.03 -8.43 11.37
N MET A 145 12.09 -7.44 10.47
CA MET A 145 10.94 -6.78 9.84
C MET A 145 10.71 -7.19 8.38
N ASP A 146 11.15 -8.39 7.99
CA ASP A 146 11.02 -8.94 6.62
C ASP A 146 9.63 -8.77 6.01
N ARG A 147 8.57 -8.92 6.82
CA ARG A 147 7.18 -8.72 6.36
C ARG A 147 6.92 -7.30 5.89
N SER A 148 7.32 -6.31 6.68
CA SER A 148 7.11 -4.89 6.36
C SER A 148 7.99 -4.48 5.18
N GLN A 149 9.24 -4.93 5.17
CA GLN A 149 10.17 -4.69 4.08
C GLN A 149 9.67 -5.30 2.75
N ALA A 150 9.07 -6.50 2.78
CA ALA A 150 8.49 -7.11 1.57
C ALA A 150 7.36 -6.26 1.00
N PHE A 151 6.50 -5.68 1.85
CA PHE A 151 5.43 -4.78 1.41
C PHE A 151 5.98 -3.49 0.77
N GLU A 152 7.01 -2.91 1.37
CA GLU A 152 7.63 -1.66 0.90
C GLU A 152 8.39 -1.88 -0.41
N LEU A 153 9.18 -2.94 -0.52
CA LEU A 153 9.84 -3.33 -1.77
C LEU A 153 8.81 -3.58 -2.89
N THR A 154 7.70 -4.24 -2.57
CA THR A 154 6.61 -4.45 -3.53
C THR A 154 6.03 -3.13 -4.03
N ALA A 155 5.75 -2.19 -3.12
CA ALA A 155 5.23 -0.87 -3.47
C ALA A 155 6.23 -0.07 -4.31
N LEU A 156 7.52 -0.11 -3.93
CA LEU A 156 8.60 0.59 -4.59
C LEU A 156 8.83 0.06 -6.01
N ALA A 157 8.92 -1.26 -6.18
CA ALA A 157 9.02 -1.91 -7.48
C ALA A 157 7.82 -1.54 -8.38
N THR A 158 6.60 -1.57 -7.81
CA THR A 158 5.38 -1.19 -8.55
C THR A 158 5.44 0.27 -9.01
N ALA A 159 5.94 1.18 -8.17
CA ALA A 159 6.09 2.58 -8.53
C ALA A 159 7.08 2.76 -9.69
N HIS A 160 8.26 2.12 -9.64
CA HIS A 160 9.26 2.18 -10.71
C HIS A 160 8.71 1.72 -12.06
N ILE A 161 8.05 0.55 -12.10
CA ILE A 161 7.46 0.03 -13.34
C ILE A 161 6.41 1.00 -13.89
N ARG A 162 5.50 1.51 -13.04
CA ARG A 162 4.42 2.41 -13.47
C ARG A 162 4.92 3.76 -13.98
N ASN A 163 6.08 4.22 -13.51
CA ASN A 163 6.67 5.48 -13.94
C ASN A 163 7.69 5.33 -15.09
N GLY A 164 7.74 4.16 -15.73
CA GLY A 164 8.57 3.95 -16.92
C GLY A 164 10.01 3.55 -16.65
N ASP A 165 10.34 3.10 -15.44
CA ASP A 165 11.61 2.45 -15.09
C ASP A 165 11.40 0.96 -14.74
N PRO A 166 11.01 0.12 -15.73
CA PRO A 166 10.69 -1.27 -15.47
C PRO A 166 11.90 -2.12 -15.10
N ASP A 167 13.12 -1.71 -15.48
CA ASP A 167 14.33 -2.49 -15.20
C ASP A 167 14.71 -2.34 -13.72
N GLN A 168 14.68 -1.10 -13.18
CA GLN A 168 14.79 -0.86 -11.75
C GLN A 168 13.68 -1.56 -10.97
N GLY A 169 12.46 -1.46 -11.48
CA GLY A 169 11.30 -2.13 -10.90
C GLY A 169 11.46 -3.64 -10.82
N ALA A 170 12.03 -4.27 -11.87
CA ALA A 170 12.27 -5.71 -11.90
C ALA A 170 13.32 -6.13 -10.85
N ARG A 171 14.43 -5.39 -10.73
CA ARG A 171 15.47 -5.67 -9.71
C ARG A 171 14.92 -5.62 -8.29
N ILE A 172 14.18 -4.57 -7.94
CA ILE A 172 13.57 -4.42 -6.62
C ILE A 172 12.47 -5.46 -6.41
N GLY A 173 11.70 -5.76 -7.46
CA GLY A 173 10.63 -6.75 -7.42
C GLY A 173 11.13 -8.16 -7.07
N ARG A 174 12.30 -8.55 -7.59
CA ARG A 174 12.93 -9.83 -7.23
C ARG A 174 13.31 -9.89 -5.74
N GLN A 175 13.78 -8.79 -5.16
CA GLN A 175 14.03 -8.72 -3.71
C GLN A 175 12.74 -8.93 -2.91
N ALA A 176 11.61 -8.35 -3.37
CA ALA A 176 10.31 -8.56 -2.74
C ALA A 176 9.84 -10.02 -2.84
N VAL A 177 10.06 -10.67 -3.98
CA VAL A 177 9.76 -12.09 -4.24
C VAL A 177 10.59 -13.00 -3.34
N ASP A 178 11.89 -12.75 -3.22
CA ASP A 178 12.79 -13.52 -2.35
C ASP A 178 12.36 -13.45 -0.89
N LEU A 179 12.02 -12.24 -0.43
CA LEU A 179 11.55 -12.03 0.93
C LEU A 179 10.17 -12.67 1.18
N ALA A 180 9.28 -12.63 0.18
CA ALA A 180 8.00 -13.33 0.24
C ALA A 180 8.16 -14.86 0.35
N ARG A 181 9.13 -15.44 -0.37
CA ARG A 181 9.50 -16.87 -0.28
C ARG A 181 10.01 -17.26 1.10
N GLN A 182 10.78 -16.38 1.74
CA GLN A 182 11.33 -16.60 3.07
C GLN A 182 10.26 -16.54 4.15
N VAL A 183 9.42 -15.51 4.11
CA VAL A 183 8.36 -15.29 5.13
C VAL A 183 7.24 -16.33 5.02
N ARG A 184 6.91 -16.81 3.81
CA ARG A 184 5.82 -17.78 3.54
C ARG A 184 4.46 -17.36 4.11
N SER A 185 4.19 -16.06 4.09
CA SER A 185 2.92 -15.49 4.55
C SER A 185 1.97 -15.29 3.38
N VAL A 186 0.78 -15.87 3.47
CA VAL A 186 -0.32 -15.65 2.49
C VAL A 186 -0.53 -14.16 2.23
N ARG A 187 -0.59 -13.35 3.29
CA ARG A 187 -0.75 -11.89 3.18
C ARG A 187 0.40 -11.21 2.41
N VAL A 188 1.64 -11.69 2.55
CA VAL A 188 2.78 -11.11 1.82
C VAL A 188 2.71 -11.47 0.34
N ILE A 189 2.37 -12.73 0.05
CA ILE A 189 2.19 -13.23 -1.32
C ILE A 189 1.03 -12.51 -2.03
N ASP A 190 -0.12 -12.33 -1.36
CA ASP A 190 -1.27 -11.60 -1.90
C ASP A 190 -0.92 -10.16 -2.26
N ARG A 191 -0.07 -9.53 -1.44
CA ARG A 191 0.33 -8.14 -1.63
C ARG A 191 1.24 -7.92 -2.84
N LEU A 192 1.78 -8.98 -3.45
CA LEU A 192 2.49 -8.92 -4.74
C LEU A 192 1.55 -8.66 -5.94
N ALA A 193 0.23 -8.73 -5.76
CA ALA A 193 -0.70 -8.55 -6.88
C ALA A 193 -0.52 -7.25 -7.68
N PRO A 194 -0.38 -6.05 -7.07
CA PRO A 194 -0.17 -4.82 -7.84
C PRO A 194 1.12 -4.82 -8.65
N LEU A 195 2.19 -5.43 -8.12
CA LEU A 195 3.47 -5.59 -8.81
C LEU A 195 3.33 -6.55 -9.99
N HIS A 196 2.63 -7.68 -9.80
CA HIS A 196 2.33 -8.62 -10.88
C HIS A 196 1.61 -7.92 -12.04
N HIS A 197 0.56 -7.15 -11.75
CA HIS A 197 -0.18 -6.41 -12.77
C HIS A 197 0.68 -5.37 -13.49
N ALA A 198 1.55 -4.66 -12.76
CA ALA A 198 2.48 -3.72 -13.38
C ALA A 198 3.49 -4.43 -14.29
N ALA A 199 4.08 -5.54 -13.83
CA ALA A 199 5.04 -6.32 -14.60
C ALA A 199 4.44 -6.90 -15.89
N LEU A 200 3.19 -7.39 -15.84
CA LEU A 200 2.48 -7.90 -17.01
C LEU A 200 2.28 -6.85 -18.12
N ALA A 201 2.18 -5.57 -17.76
CA ALA A 201 2.09 -4.48 -18.75
C ALA A 201 3.38 -4.31 -19.57
N TYR A 202 4.51 -4.83 -19.09
CA TYR A 202 5.83 -4.76 -19.73
C TYR A 202 6.42 -6.12 -20.10
N ARG A 203 5.57 -7.17 -20.20
CA ARG A 203 5.96 -8.57 -20.48
C ARG A 203 6.81 -8.83 -21.74
N THR A 204 7.02 -7.82 -22.59
CA THR A 204 7.92 -7.92 -23.76
C THR A 204 9.37 -7.62 -23.41
N ARG A 205 9.66 -7.11 -22.20
CA ARG A 205 11.02 -6.98 -21.65
C ARG A 205 11.32 -8.19 -20.76
N GLY A 206 12.44 -8.86 -21.02
CA GLY A 206 12.79 -10.15 -20.39
C GLY A 206 12.70 -10.14 -18.87
N GLU A 207 13.37 -9.19 -18.21
CA GLU A 207 13.40 -9.15 -16.74
C GLU A 207 12.02 -8.95 -16.08
N THR A 208 11.14 -8.13 -16.68
CA THR A 208 9.78 -7.94 -16.15
C THR A 208 8.86 -9.12 -16.46
N ALA A 209 9.09 -9.84 -17.56
CA ALA A 209 8.37 -11.06 -17.87
C ALA A 209 8.72 -12.16 -16.85
N GLU A 210 10.01 -12.35 -16.58
CA GLU A 210 10.51 -13.29 -15.56
C GLU A 210 9.94 -12.95 -14.17
N LEU A 211 9.97 -11.67 -13.78
CA LEU A 211 9.36 -11.24 -12.52
C LEU A 211 7.86 -11.57 -12.45
N ALA A 212 7.11 -11.36 -13.53
CA ALA A 212 5.69 -11.68 -13.57
C ALA A 212 5.44 -13.18 -13.37
N ASP A 213 6.22 -14.03 -14.04
CA ASP A 213 6.13 -15.49 -13.94
C ASP A 213 6.51 -16.00 -12.54
N GLU A 214 7.54 -15.42 -11.93
CA GLU A 214 7.94 -15.72 -10.55
C GLU A 214 6.83 -15.40 -9.54
N ILE A 215 6.20 -14.21 -9.67
CA ILE A 215 5.08 -13.81 -8.81
C ILE A 215 3.87 -14.71 -9.05
N ALA A 216 3.56 -15.05 -10.29
CA ALA A 216 2.47 -15.97 -10.63
C ALA A 216 2.67 -17.35 -9.98
N THR A 217 3.91 -17.86 -10.02
CA THR A 217 4.28 -19.13 -9.38
C THR A 217 4.06 -19.07 -7.87
N LEU A 218 4.47 -17.98 -7.20
CA LEU A 218 4.30 -17.83 -5.75
C LEU A 218 2.85 -17.67 -5.30
N ARG A 219 2.01 -17.08 -6.15
CA ARG A 219 0.60 -16.82 -5.84
C ARG A 219 -0.30 -18.03 -6.16
N THR A 220 0.27 -19.10 -6.71
CA THR A 220 -0.44 -20.36 -6.95
C THR A 220 -0.30 -21.26 -5.70
N PRO A 221 -1.41 -21.77 -5.13
CA PRO A 221 -1.40 -22.59 -3.92
C PRO A 221 -0.60 -23.90 -4.01
#